data_AF-A0A6C0BZV8-F1
#
_entry.id   AF-A0A6C0BZV8-F1
#
_cell.length_a   1.000
_cell.length_b   1.000
_cell.length_c   1.000
_cell.angle_alpha   90.00
_cell.angle_beta   90.00
_cell.angle_gamma   90.00
#
_symmetry.space_group_name_H-M   'P 1'
#
loop_
_entity.id
_entity.type
_entity.pdbx_description
1 polymer ?
#
loop_
_entity_poly.entity_id
_entity_poly.type
_entity_poly.pdbx_seq_one_letter_code
_entity_poly.pdbx_strand_id
1 'polypeptide(L)'
;MINNIDHYTHAYKPSKTKMWNIINRSSSNNLMSIESGSRALYILRIIQEYDFSREMSKNMILIDYATTLSPIMNKLYKNENTLEYFMDELAGVVHFQNNEFVYNDTFILEEIDIAIREKKYIFVIFSFDDYDVDNIKGINEYCGHSTCALFTPNKKNYDCYYINPHGRDDTKYFKQIVTNKRCKVYYYKKALDIIFMIGFIESINTISKIKINYSDSYRYNYKGVNLQSGDCYGVCFAFPYIIYYYIGKYLTRPRYFMNEDENIYIESGIKLLKNGRLGFFVEMMFADFSEKYKNKLFDKKYSYRTNREKTEKFVINNAGHFLKSVVSPMISMMLQTKIKNILSY
;
A
#
# COMPACT_ATOMS: atom_id res chain seq x y z
N MET A 1 -2.57 9.50 -28.30
CA MET A 1 -1.24 9.04 -28.75
C MET A 1 -0.56 8.38 -27.58
N ILE A 2 -0.10 7.15 -27.80
CA ILE A 2 0.43 6.19 -26.84
C ILE A 2 1.89 6.58 -26.50
N ASN A 3 2.29 6.65 -25.22
CA ASN A 3 3.68 6.43 -24.70
C ASN A 3 3.87 6.70 -23.17
N ASN A 4 2.97 6.29 -22.28
CA ASN A 4 3.20 6.37 -20.81
C ASN A 4 3.57 5.01 -20.16
N ILE A 5 3.98 4.01 -20.95
CA ILE A 5 4.28 2.65 -20.43
C ILE A 5 5.69 2.53 -19.83
N ASP A 6 6.57 3.51 -20.05
CA ASP A 6 8.00 3.36 -19.79
C ASP A 6 8.44 3.57 -18.33
N HIS A 7 7.63 4.21 -17.47
CA HIS A 7 8.04 4.53 -16.10
C HIS A 7 8.27 3.30 -15.18
N TYR A 8 7.78 2.12 -15.55
CA TYR A 8 7.93 0.89 -14.72
C TYR A 8 8.88 -0.17 -15.29
N THR A 9 9.48 0.03 -16.48
CA THR A 9 10.08 -1.10 -17.22
C THR A 9 11.59 -0.99 -17.47
N HIS A 10 12.28 0.01 -16.92
CA HIS A 10 13.69 0.26 -17.27
C HIS A 10 14.74 -0.34 -16.34
N ALA A 11 14.36 -0.90 -15.20
CA ALA A 11 15.25 -1.71 -14.38
C ALA A 11 15.35 -3.14 -14.97
N TYR A 12 16.41 -3.39 -15.73
CA TYR A 12 16.79 -4.68 -16.32
C TYR A 12 15.85 -5.17 -17.44
N LYS A 13 16.37 -5.49 -18.64
CA LYS A 13 15.70 -6.43 -19.55
C LYS A 13 16.03 -7.83 -19.03
N PRO A 14 15.20 -8.49 -18.19
CA PRO A 14 15.53 -9.85 -17.80
C PRO A 14 15.30 -10.69 -19.06
N SER A 15 16.12 -11.72 -19.26
CA SER A 15 15.74 -12.84 -20.13
C SER A 15 14.28 -13.23 -19.84
N LYS A 16 13.49 -13.72 -20.82
CA LYS A 16 12.05 -14.04 -20.70
C LYS A 16 11.70 -14.81 -19.40
N THR A 17 11.58 -14.11 -18.28
CA THR A 17 11.37 -14.70 -16.96
C THR A 17 9.88 -14.72 -16.68
N LYS A 18 9.46 -15.61 -15.78
CA LYS A 18 8.06 -15.65 -15.33
C LYS A 18 7.63 -14.32 -14.69
N MET A 19 8.55 -13.55 -14.09
CA MET A 19 8.23 -12.23 -13.52
C MET A 19 7.93 -11.19 -14.60
N TRP A 20 8.72 -11.15 -15.68
CA TRP A 20 8.46 -10.29 -16.84
C TRP A 20 7.06 -10.52 -17.44
N ASN A 21 6.64 -11.78 -17.53
CA ASN A 21 5.30 -12.11 -18.02
C ASN A 21 4.18 -11.60 -17.09
N ILE A 22 4.43 -11.57 -15.77
CA ILE A 22 3.49 -11.02 -14.78
C ILE A 22 3.37 -9.50 -14.98
N ILE A 23 4.51 -8.79 -15.06
CA ILE A 23 4.56 -7.34 -15.27
C ILE A 23 3.84 -6.96 -16.57
N ASN A 24 4.16 -7.62 -17.68
CA ASN A 24 3.50 -7.35 -18.97
C ASN A 24 1.99 -7.58 -18.89
N ARG A 25 1.54 -8.67 -18.25
CA ARG A 25 0.11 -8.90 -18.03
C ARG A 25 -0.53 -7.78 -17.21
N SER A 26 0.12 -7.34 -16.15
CA SER A 26 -0.38 -6.28 -15.28
C SER A 26 -0.48 -4.95 -16.04
N SER A 27 0.58 -4.55 -16.74
CA SER A 27 0.64 -3.34 -17.55
C SER A 27 -0.40 -3.36 -18.69
N SER A 28 -0.47 -4.44 -19.48
CA SER A 28 -1.45 -4.57 -20.57
C SER A 28 -2.92 -4.58 -20.09
N ASN A 29 -3.16 -4.78 -18.80
CA ASN A 29 -4.49 -4.70 -18.21
C ASN A 29 -4.64 -3.48 -17.29
N ASN A 30 -3.77 -2.47 -17.39
CA ASN A 30 -3.85 -1.23 -16.62
C ASN A 30 -3.92 -1.44 -15.10
N LEU A 31 -3.24 -2.47 -14.58
CA LEU A 31 -3.17 -2.80 -13.16
C LEU A 31 -2.01 -2.12 -12.42
N MET A 32 -1.09 -1.51 -13.17
CA MET A 32 0.12 -0.84 -12.65
C MET A 32 0.04 0.67 -12.81
N SER A 33 -1.12 1.21 -13.17
CA SER A 33 -1.23 2.65 -13.41
C SER A 33 -1.10 3.40 -12.09
N ILE A 34 -0.32 4.47 -12.12
CA ILE A 34 -0.29 5.49 -11.07
C ILE A 34 -1.42 6.50 -11.31
N GLU A 35 -2.08 6.51 -12.47
CA GLU A 35 -3.20 7.41 -12.69
C GLU A 35 -4.42 7.00 -11.84
N SER A 36 -5.08 7.99 -11.24
CA SER A 36 -6.36 7.78 -10.56
C SER A 36 -7.39 7.20 -11.52
N GLY A 37 -8.25 6.29 -11.03
CA GLY A 37 -9.22 5.60 -11.88
C GLY A 37 -8.66 4.42 -12.65
N SER A 38 -7.49 3.92 -12.22
CA SER A 38 -6.89 2.68 -12.73
C SER A 38 -7.88 1.51 -12.75
N ARG A 39 -7.69 0.57 -13.68
CA ARG A 39 -8.50 -0.66 -13.71
C ARG A 39 -8.36 -1.45 -12.41
N ALA A 40 -7.23 -1.34 -11.74
CA ALA A 40 -7.02 -1.94 -10.42
C ALA A 40 -8.03 -1.43 -9.39
N LEU A 41 -8.28 -0.11 -9.33
CA LEU A 41 -9.24 0.48 -8.39
C LEU A 41 -10.65 -0.11 -8.56
N TYR A 42 -11.15 -0.18 -9.81
CA TYR A 42 -12.43 -0.81 -10.11
C TYR A 42 -12.47 -2.28 -9.67
N ILE A 43 -11.42 -3.05 -9.98
CA ILE A 43 -11.34 -4.45 -9.60
C ILE A 43 -11.36 -4.63 -8.08
N LEU A 44 -10.62 -3.79 -7.34
CA LEU A 44 -10.60 -3.84 -5.88
C LEU A 44 -11.96 -3.47 -5.29
N ARG A 45 -12.69 -2.55 -5.90
CA ARG A 45 -14.06 -2.21 -5.51
C ARG A 45 -15.05 -3.35 -5.83
N ILE A 46 -14.88 -4.06 -6.94
CA ILE A 46 -15.64 -5.30 -7.24
C ILE A 46 -15.35 -6.36 -6.19
N ILE A 47 -14.08 -6.58 -5.85
CA ILE A 47 -13.69 -7.55 -4.81
C ILE A 47 -14.32 -7.16 -3.46
N GLN A 48 -14.33 -5.87 -3.12
CA GLN A 48 -14.99 -5.39 -1.91
C GLN A 48 -16.48 -5.70 -1.91
N GLU A 49 -17.18 -5.45 -3.02
CA GLU A 49 -18.62 -5.67 -3.12
C GLU A 49 -18.99 -7.15 -3.00
N TYR A 50 -18.25 -8.03 -3.68
CA TYR A 50 -18.63 -9.43 -3.85
C TYR A 50 -17.92 -10.42 -2.92
N ASP A 51 -16.75 -10.09 -2.39
CA ASP A 51 -15.93 -11.02 -1.62
C ASP A 51 -15.75 -10.60 -0.15
N PHE A 52 -15.92 -9.32 0.19
CA PHE A 52 -15.86 -8.92 1.60
C PHE A 52 -17.16 -9.27 2.33
N SER A 53 -17.10 -9.29 3.66
CA SER A 53 -18.33 -9.38 4.46
C SER A 53 -19.24 -8.18 4.19
N ARG A 54 -20.55 -8.36 4.31
CA ARG A 54 -21.54 -7.26 4.15
C ARG A 54 -21.19 -6.03 5.00
N GLU A 55 -20.70 -6.25 6.23
CA GLU A 55 -20.23 -5.18 7.11
C GLU A 55 -19.05 -4.43 6.49
N MET A 56 -17.99 -5.14 6.10
CA MET A 56 -16.79 -4.53 5.52
C MET A 56 -17.06 -3.89 4.15
N SER A 57 -17.89 -4.50 3.31
CA SER A 57 -18.29 -3.94 2.02
C SER A 57 -18.97 -2.57 2.19
N LYS A 58 -19.85 -2.43 3.18
CA LYS A 58 -20.58 -1.19 3.47
C LYS A 58 -19.77 -0.15 4.25
N ASN A 59 -18.94 -0.60 5.19
CA ASN A 59 -18.29 0.27 6.16
C ASN A 59 -16.84 0.62 5.81
N MET A 60 -16.31 0.14 4.69
CA MET A 60 -14.98 0.48 4.22
C MET A 60 -15.05 1.33 2.96
N ILE A 61 -14.16 2.31 2.84
CA ILE A 61 -13.92 3.05 1.61
C ILE A 61 -12.48 2.79 1.15
N LEU A 62 -12.31 2.67 -0.16
CA LEU A 62 -11.02 2.59 -0.83
C LEU A 62 -10.79 3.91 -1.57
N ILE A 63 -9.67 4.55 -1.28
CA ILE A 63 -9.22 5.78 -1.93
C ILE A 63 -7.88 5.49 -2.61
N ASP A 64 -7.78 5.81 -3.90
CA ASP A 64 -6.55 5.73 -4.68
C ASP A 64 -5.97 7.14 -4.82
N TYR A 65 -4.89 7.41 -4.09
CA TYR A 65 -4.27 8.72 -4.05
C TYR A 65 -2.91 8.68 -4.75
N ALA A 66 -2.91 9.16 -5.98
CA ALA A 66 -1.72 9.32 -6.79
C ALA A 66 -1.17 10.74 -6.67
N THR A 67 0.12 10.88 -6.41
CA THR A 67 0.72 12.20 -6.22
C THR A 67 2.22 12.23 -6.49
N THR A 68 2.76 13.44 -6.57
CA THR A 68 4.20 13.69 -6.61
C THR A 68 4.67 14.18 -5.24
N LEU A 69 5.75 13.59 -4.73
CA LEU A 69 6.42 13.99 -3.50
C LEU A 69 7.18 15.31 -3.66
N SER A 70 7.71 15.65 -4.85
CA SER A 70 8.58 16.82 -5.00
C SER A 70 7.99 18.14 -4.50
N PRO A 71 6.73 18.53 -4.83
CA PRO A 71 6.15 19.78 -4.32
C PRO A 71 5.99 19.77 -2.80
N ILE A 72 5.45 18.68 -2.24
CA ILE A 72 5.12 18.57 -0.82
C ILE A 72 6.36 18.39 0.06
N MET A 73 7.32 17.58 -0.36
CA MET A 73 8.55 17.34 0.39
C MET A 73 9.40 18.61 0.48
N ASN A 74 9.40 19.44 -0.57
CA ASN A 74 10.05 20.75 -0.54
C ASN A 74 9.42 21.70 0.49
N LYS A 75 8.08 21.74 0.58
CA LYS A 75 7.36 22.50 1.62
C LYS A 75 7.69 21.98 3.01
N LEU A 76 7.64 20.67 3.21
CA LEU A 76 7.96 20.01 4.48
C LEU A 76 9.41 20.26 4.92
N TYR A 77 10.37 20.21 4.00
CA TYR A 77 11.78 20.51 4.30
C TYR A 77 11.98 21.94 4.84
N LYS A 78 11.18 22.89 4.35
CA LYS A 78 11.21 24.29 4.77
C LYS A 78 10.29 24.60 5.97
N ASN A 79 9.57 23.59 6.49
CA ASN A 79 8.52 23.74 7.50
C ASN A 79 7.41 24.73 7.07
N GLU A 80 7.08 24.74 5.78
CA GLU A 80 5.95 25.50 5.26
C GLU A 80 4.62 24.78 5.55
N ASN A 81 3.53 25.54 5.57
CA ASN A 81 2.19 24.97 5.68
C ASN A 81 1.88 24.07 4.45
N THR A 82 1.36 22.88 4.72
CA THR A 82 1.02 21.86 3.72
C THR A 82 -0.48 21.72 3.46
N LEU A 83 -1.33 22.42 4.23
CA LEU A 83 -2.78 22.32 4.10
C LEU A 83 -3.26 22.69 2.71
N GLU A 84 -2.84 23.84 2.18
CA GLU A 84 -3.26 24.32 0.86
C GLU A 84 -2.89 23.31 -0.23
N TYR A 85 -1.69 22.72 -0.14
CA TYR A 85 -1.28 21.67 -1.07
C TYR A 85 -2.26 20.49 -1.05
N PHE A 86 -2.54 19.92 0.12
CA PHE A 86 -3.42 18.75 0.20
C PHE A 86 -4.91 19.07 -0.05
N MET A 87 -5.34 20.32 0.17
CA MET A 87 -6.72 20.75 -0.16
C MET A 87 -6.99 20.72 -1.65
N ASP A 88 -5.96 20.95 -2.48
CA ASP A 88 -6.08 20.98 -3.94
C ASP A 88 -5.81 19.61 -4.59
N GLU A 89 -5.40 18.61 -3.80
CA GLU A 89 -5.05 17.29 -4.31
C GLU A 89 -6.29 16.42 -4.51
N LEU A 90 -6.38 15.82 -5.70
CA LEU A 90 -7.44 14.89 -6.07
C LEU A 90 -7.04 13.45 -5.75
N ALA A 91 -8.05 12.63 -5.50
CA ALA A 91 -7.93 11.19 -5.37
C ALA A 91 -9.09 10.50 -6.10
N GLY A 92 -8.85 9.26 -6.52
CA GLY A 92 -9.83 8.43 -7.17
C GLY A 92 -10.63 7.58 -6.18
N VAL A 93 -11.95 7.58 -6.33
CA VAL A 93 -12.86 6.69 -5.59
C VAL A 93 -13.83 6.02 -6.54
N VAL A 94 -14.11 4.74 -6.33
CA VAL A 94 -15.17 4.01 -7.05
C VAL A 94 -16.25 3.62 -6.07
N HIS A 95 -17.48 4.06 -6.35
CA HIS A 95 -18.67 3.67 -5.59
C HIS A 95 -19.48 2.64 -6.35
N PHE A 96 -20.24 1.81 -5.61
CA PHE A 96 -21.27 0.96 -6.20
C PHE A 96 -22.63 1.60 -5.95
N GLN A 97 -23.26 2.14 -7.00
CA GLN A 97 -24.53 2.86 -6.92
C GLN A 97 -25.39 2.46 -8.12
N ASN A 98 -26.70 2.28 -7.91
CA ASN A 98 -27.65 1.90 -8.97
C ASN A 98 -27.22 0.66 -9.79
N ASN A 99 -26.62 -0.34 -9.13
CA ASN A 99 -26.03 -1.54 -9.73
C ASN A 99 -24.84 -1.29 -10.69
N GLU A 100 -24.23 -0.13 -10.64
CA GLU A 100 -23.07 0.24 -11.45
C GLU A 100 -21.88 0.67 -10.59
N PHE A 101 -20.67 0.48 -11.11
CA PHE A 101 -19.43 0.98 -10.51
C PHE A 101 -19.10 2.34 -11.11
N VAL A 102 -19.20 3.40 -10.32
CA VAL A 102 -19.01 4.78 -10.76
C VAL A 102 -17.74 5.34 -10.16
N TYR A 103 -16.84 5.81 -11.02
CA TYR A 103 -15.63 6.51 -10.64
C TYR A 103 -15.87 8.00 -10.47
N ASN A 104 -15.28 8.57 -9.42
CA ASN A 104 -15.24 10.01 -9.17
C ASN A 104 -13.82 10.44 -8.81
N ASP A 105 -13.41 11.59 -9.33
CA ASP A 105 -12.33 12.39 -8.75
C ASP A 105 -12.89 13.21 -7.58
N THR A 106 -12.25 13.15 -6.43
CA THR A 106 -12.65 13.85 -5.20
C THR A 106 -11.44 14.50 -4.54
N PHE A 107 -11.63 15.58 -3.79
CA PHE A 107 -10.54 16.16 -3.01
C PHE A 107 -10.19 15.23 -1.85
N ILE A 108 -8.92 14.83 -1.74
CA ILE A 108 -8.48 13.77 -0.82
C ILE A 108 -8.85 14.08 0.64
N LEU A 109 -8.65 15.33 1.07
CA LEU A 109 -8.95 15.74 2.45
C LEU A 109 -10.45 15.76 2.73
N GLU A 110 -11.27 16.18 1.76
CA GLU A 110 -12.72 16.22 1.90
C GLU A 110 -13.30 14.81 1.98
N GLU A 111 -12.87 13.91 1.10
CA GLU A 111 -13.32 12.52 1.09
C GLU A 111 -13.01 11.82 2.42
N ILE A 112 -11.80 12.03 2.95
CA ILE A 112 -11.41 11.49 4.25
C ILE A 112 -12.29 12.08 5.37
N ASP A 113 -12.56 13.38 5.38
CA ASP A 113 -13.42 14.00 6.41
C ASP A 113 -14.87 13.50 6.34
N ILE A 114 -15.43 13.33 5.13
CA ILE A 114 -16.74 12.71 4.92
C ILE A 114 -16.76 11.29 5.51
N ALA A 115 -15.81 10.44 5.10
CA ALA A 115 -15.74 9.06 5.55
C ALA A 115 -15.51 8.92 7.07
N ILE A 116 -14.75 9.85 7.68
CA ILE A 116 -14.56 9.95 9.13
C ILE A 116 -15.88 10.28 9.84
N ARG A 117 -16.65 11.25 9.34
CA ARG A 117 -17.97 11.62 9.90
C ARG A 117 -18.96 10.46 9.81
N GLU A 118 -18.86 9.67 8.75
CA GLU A 118 -19.65 8.45 8.56
C GLU A 118 -19.16 7.22 9.35
N LYS A 119 -18.08 7.36 10.12
CA LYS A 119 -17.47 6.28 10.90
C LYS A 119 -16.98 5.09 10.05
N LYS A 120 -16.55 5.34 8.82
CA LYS A 120 -16.00 4.32 7.92
C LYS A 120 -14.58 3.90 8.32
N TYR A 121 -14.19 2.70 7.95
CA TYR A 121 -12.78 2.34 7.76
C TYR A 121 -12.32 2.94 6.44
N ILE A 122 -11.17 3.59 6.41
CA ILE A 122 -10.64 4.23 5.20
C ILE A 122 -9.34 3.55 4.85
N PHE A 123 -9.26 2.98 3.67
CA PHE A 123 -8.01 2.45 3.14
C PHE A 123 -7.55 3.35 1.99
N VAL A 124 -6.36 3.93 2.15
CA VAL A 124 -5.75 4.80 1.14
C VAL A 124 -4.59 4.04 0.52
N ILE A 125 -4.61 3.88 -0.80
CA ILE A 125 -3.43 3.49 -1.57
C ILE A 125 -2.73 4.78 -1.95
N PHE A 126 -1.45 4.88 -1.60
CA PHE A 126 -0.60 5.97 -2.08
C PHE A 126 0.23 5.46 -3.24
N SER A 127 0.20 6.19 -4.36
CA SER A 127 1.07 5.94 -5.50
C SER A 127 1.89 7.20 -5.73
N PHE A 128 3.18 7.13 -5.43
CA PHE A 128 4.11 8.23 -5.54
C PHE A 128 4.87 8.11 -6.87
N ASP A 129 4.77 9.10 -7.74
CA ASP A 129 5.42 9.09 -9.06
C ASP A 129 6.94 9.27 -9.00
N ASP A 130 7.40 10.07 -8.05
CA ASP A 130 8.78 10.56 -7.92
C ASP A 130 9.37 10.20 -6.55
N TYR A 131 9.09 8.98 -6.08
CA TYR A 131 9.49 8.52 -4.75
C TYR A 131 11.01 8.52 -4.51
N ASP A 132 11.77 8.02 -5.48
CA ASP A 132 13.24 8.13 -5.51
C ASP A 132 13.73 8.38 -6.94
N VAL A 133 15.05 8.48 -7.11
CA VAL A 133 15.72 8.63 -8.39
C VAL A 133 16.76 7.53 -8.59
N ASP A 134 16.61 6.80 -9.69
CA ASP A 134 17.61 5.88 -10.22
C ASP A 134 18.47 6.55 -11.31
N ASN A 135 19.70 6.05 -11.48
CA ASN A 135 20.56 6.44 -12.59
C ASN A 135 20.65 5.32 -13.62
N ILE A 136 19.99 5.51 -14.77
CA ILE A 136 19.96 4.56 -15.87
C ILE A 136 20.86 5.08 -16.98
N LYS A 137 22.02 4.42 -17.15
CA LYS A 137 23.01 4.76 -18.19
C LYS A 137 23.44 6.23 -18.18
N GLY A 138 23.60 6.82 -17.00
CA GLY A 138 24.02 8.22 -16.84
C GLY A 138 22.87 9.23 -16.93
N ILE A 139 21.62 8.77 -17.02
CA ILE A 139 20.41 9.60 -17.00
C ILE A 139 19.69 9.32 -15.68
N ASN A 140 19.40 10.37 -14.92
CA ASN A 140 18.58 10.30 -13.73
C ASN A 140 17.11 10.21 -14.15
N GLU A 141 16.40 9.23 -13.60
CA GLU A 141 14.98 8.99 -13.84
C GLU A 141 14.26 8.79 -12.51
N TYR A 142 13.05 9.33 -12.39
CA TYR A 142 12.22 9.12 -11.22
C TYR A 142 11.70 7.69 -11.19
N CYS A 143 11.62 7.13 -9.98
CA CYS A 143 11.09 5.81 -9.71
C CYS A 143 9.83 5.96 -8.85
N GLY A 144 8.75 5.35 -9.33
CA GLY A 144 7.50 5.31 -8.60
C GLY A 144 7.50 4.29 -7.47
N HIS A 145 6.68 4.52 -6.45
CA HIS A 145 6.48 3.57 -5.34
C HIS A 145 5.05 3.59 -4.84
N SER A 146 4.54 2.44 -4.42
CA SER A 146 3.19 2.33 -3.88
C SER A 146 3.19 1.86 -2.42
N THR A 147 2.47 2.58 -1.57
CA THR A 147 2.30 2.29 -0.15
C THR A 147 0.82 2.41 0.24
N CYS A 148 0.48 2.22 1.51
CA CYS A 148 -0.91 2.40 1.94
C CYS A 148 -1.05 2.86 3.38
N ALA A 149 -2.23 3.40 3.71
CA ALA A 149 -2.66 3.66 5.08
C ALA A 149 -4.05 3.11 5.36
N LEU A 150 -4.27 2.72 6.61
CA LEU A 150 -5.56 2.31 7.14
C LEU A 150 -5.96 3.27 8.27
N PHE A 151 -7.10 3.94 8.11
CA PHE A 151 -7.73 4.74 9.15
C PHE A 151 -8.84 3.93 9.81
N THR A 152 -8.83 3.87 11.13
CA THR A 152 -9.81 3.12 11.91
C THR A 152 -10.49 3.99 12.97
N PRO A 153 -11.82 3.86 13.17
CA PRO A 153 -12.50 4.54 14.26
C PRO A 153 -11.96 4.13 15.63
N ASN A 154 -11.66 5.10 16.48
CA ASN A 154 -11.19 4.91 17.86
C ASN A 154 -11.93 5.84 18.84
N LYS A 155 -13.06 5.37 19.37
CA LYS A 155 -13.95 6.12 20.28
C LYS A 155 -14.41 7.44 19.66
N LYS A 156 -13.81 8.57 20.08
CA LYS A 156 -14.11 9.94 19.61
C LYS A 156 -13.13 10.43 18.53
N ASN A 157 -12.11 9.65 18.22
CA ASN A 157 -11.02 9.96 17.31
C ASN A 157 -10.87 8.84 16.27
N TYR A 158 -9.87 8.97 15.40
CA TYR A 158 -9.41 7.93 14.50
C TYR A 158 -7.94 7.59 14.80
N ASP A 159 -7.53 6.37 14.48
CA ASP A 159 -6.11 5.97 14.43
C ASP A 159 -5.73 5.78 12.95
N CYS A 160 -4.57 6.28 12.51
CA CYS A 160 -4.01 6.03 11.18
C CYS A 160 -2.79 5.09 11.27
N TYR A 161 -2.80 4.02 10.50
CA TYR A 161 -1.72 3.04 10.40
C TYR A 161 -1.11 3.08 9.00
N TYR A 162 0.14 3.50 8.90
CA TYR A 162 0.89 3.58 7.65
C TYR A 162 1.71 2.31 7.40
N ILE A 163 1.68 1.84 6.15
CA ILE A 163 2.30 0.59 5.74
C ILE A 163 3.10 0.83 4.44
N ASN A 164 4.42 0.93 4.59
CA ASN A 164 5.37 0.77 3.49
C ASN A 164 5.89 -0.68 3.49
N PRO A 165 5.60 -1.52 2.47
CA PRO A 165 5.98 -2.92 2.48
C PRO A 165 7.51 -3.17 2.38
N HIS A 166 8.33 -2.13 2.17
CA HIS A 166 9.77 -2.18 2.42
C HIS A 166 10.14 -2.36 3.91
N GLY A 167 9.18 -2.24 4.82
CA GLY A 167 9.31 -2.63 6.21
C GLY A 167 10.21 -1.69 7.01
N ARG A 168 11.42 -2.13 7.36
CA ARG A 168 12.37 -1.36 8.18
C ARG A 168 13.25 -0.40 7.38
N ASP A 169 12.99 -0.23 6.09
CA ASP A 169 13.63 0.83 5.33
C ASP A 169 13.31 2.18 5.96
N ASP A 170 14.35 2.90 6.36
CA ASP A 170 14.25 4.17 7.06
C ASP A 170 14.78 5.34 6.22
N THR A 171 14.75 5.23 4.89
CA THR A 171 15.22 6.26 3.94
C THR A 171 14.88 7.68 4.42
N LYS A 172 15.92 8.46 4.75
CA LYS A 172 15.82 9.83 5.36
C LYS A 172 16.15 10.94 4.38
N TYR A 173 16.08 10.67 3.09
CA TYR A 173 16.38 11.65 2.08
C TYR A 173 15.35 11.64 0.96
N PHE A 174 15.24 12.76 0.26
CA PHE A 174 14.47 12.90 -0.98
C PHE A 174 15.41 13.41 -2.08
N LYS A 175 15.35 12.80 -3.26
CA LYS A 175 16.12 13.24 -4.43
C LYS A 175 15.19 13.95 -5.41
N GLN A 176 15.56 15.16 -5.82
CA GLN A 176 14.87 15.90 -6.87
C GLN A 176 15.81 16.05 -8.06
N ILE A 177 15.37 15.63 -9.24
CA ILE A 177 16.10 15.83 -10.49
C ILE A 177 16.12 17.33 -10.81
N VAL A 178 17.32 17.89 -11.02
CA VAL A 178 17.49 19.29 -11.47
C VAL A 178 17.89 19.34 -12.93
N THR A 179 18.70 18.39 -13.38
CA THR A 179 18.96 18.10 -14.79
C THR A 179 19.02 16.59 -14.95
N ASN A 180 18.95 16.09 -16.18
CA ASN A 180 19.07 14.66 -16.48
C ASN A 180 20.36 14.00 -15.94
N LYS A 181 21.38 14.76 -15.51
CA LYS A 181 22.61 14.25 -14.87
C LYS A 181 22.79 14.68 -13.42
N ARG A 182 21.98 15.60 -12.90
CA ARG A 182 22.16 16.18 -11.55
C ARG A 182 20.90 16.08 -10.72
N CYS A 183 21.06 15.57 -9.50
CA CYS A 183 20.03 15.58 -8.46
C CYS A 183 20.40 16.57 -7.34
N LYS A 184 19.38 17.14 -6.72
CA LYS A 184 19.47 17.79 -5.42
C LYS A 184 18.94 16.81 -4.37
N VAL A 185 19.65 16.70 -3.25
CA VAL A 185 19.28 15.78 -2.16
C VAL A 185 18.87 16.60 -0.95
N TYR A 186 17.68 16.29 -0.40
CA TYR A 186 17.17 16.88 0.83
C TYR A 186 17.25 15.83 1.93
N TYR A 187 17.94 16.14 3.03
CA TYR A 187 18.08 15.23 4.16
C TYR A 187 17.14 15.63 5.30
N TYR A 188 16.51 14.64 5.91
CA TYR A 188 15.56 14.85 6.99
C TYR A 188 15.97 14.14 8.27
N LYS A 189 15.36 14.56 9.38
CA LYS A 189 15.58 13.97 10.71
C LYS A 189 14.84 12.64 10.92
N LYS A 190 13.79 12.39 10.12
CA LYS A 190 12.93 11.20 10.17
C LYS A 190 12.90 10.55 8.78
N ALA A 191 12.36 9.33 8.69
CA ALA A 191 12.16 8.68 7.40
C ALA A 191 11.20 9.51 6.51
N LEU A 192 11.40 9.44 5.20
CA LEU A 192 10.67 10.17 4.17
C LEU A 192 9.16 10.04 4.36
N ASP A 193 8.67 8.80 4.42
CA ASP A 193 7.26 8.49 4.55
C ASP A 193 6.65 9.05 5.82
N ILE A 194 7.40 9.03 6.92
CA ILE A 194 6.93 9.53 8.20
C ILE A 194 6.71 11.04 8.11
N ILE A 195 7.56 11.76 7.37
CA ILE A 195 7.46 13.21 7.20
C ILE A 195 6.27 13.56 6.31
N PHE A 196 6.12 12.86 5.20
CA PHE A 196 4.94 12.96 4.34
C PHE A 196 3.65 12.73 5.15
N MET A 197 3.59 11.62 5.88
CA MET A 197 2.41 11.26 6.67
C MET A 197 2.13 12.25 7.81
N ILE A 198 3.15 12.84 8.45
CA ILE A 198 2.93 13.90 9.44
C ILE A 198 2.21 15.10 8.78
N GLY A 199 2.72 15.60 7.65
CA GLY A 199 2.09 16.72 6.95
C GLY A 199 0.68 16.40 6.47
N PHE A 200 0.47 15.20 5.94
CA PHE A 200 -0.83 14.72 5.50
C PHE A 200 -1.84 14.66 6.65
N ILE A 201 -1.48 14.03 7.77
CA ILE A 201 -2.36 13.91 8.94
C ILE A 201 -2.61 15.26 9.62
N GLU A 202 -1.62 16.14 9.70
CA GLU A 202 -1.79 17.51 10.23
C GLU A 202 -2.77 18.33 9.38
N SER A 203 -2.73 18.16 8.06
CA SER A 203 -3.66 18.83 7.15
C SER A 203 -5.10 18.33 7.35
N ILE A 204 -5.31 17.01 7.44
CA ILE A 204 -6.65 16.46 7.76
C ILE A 204 -7.11 16.94 9.14
N ASN A 205 -6.23 16.91 10.14
CA ASN A 205 -6.53 17.37 11.50
C ASN A 205 -6.82 18.86 11.57
N THR A 206 -6.41 19.67 10.59
CA THR A 206 -6.74 21.09 10.55
C THR A 206 -8.19 21.31 10.15
N ILE A 207 -8.70 20.53 9.19
CA ILE A 207 -10.07 20.70 8.68
C ILE A 207 -11.10 19.85 9.41
N SER A 208 -10.71 18.67 9.90
CA SER A 208 -11.65 17.72 10.50
C SER A 208 -11.92 18.03 11.97
N LYS A 209 -13.19 17.88 12.38
CA LYS A 209 -13.60 17.94 13.79
C LYS A 209 -13.15 16.71 14.57
N ILE A 210 -13.05 15.55 13.92
CA ILE A 210 -12.64 14.30 14.53
C ILE A 210 -11.14 14.12 14.25
N LYS A 211 -10.33 14.08 15.32
CA LYS A 211 -8.88 14.05 15.16
C LYS A 211 -8.36 12.64 14.87
N ILE A 212 -7.29 12.58 14.10
CA ILE A 212 -6.56 11.39 13.72
C ILE A 212 -5.28 11.31 14.53
N ASN A 213 -5.12 10.22 15.26
CA ASN A 213 -3.92 9.88 16.00
C ASN A 213 -2.93 9.22 15.04
N TYR A 214 -1.76 9.82 14.92
CA TYR A 214 -0.62 9.29 14.19
C TYR A 214 0.67 9.77 14.85
N SER A 215 1.71 8.93 14.84
CA SER A 215 3.04 9.30 15.33
C SER A 215 4.11 8.40 14.73
N ASP A 216 5.38 8.82 14.80
CA ASP A 216 6.54 7.98 14.48
C ASP A 216 6.78 6.93 15.59
N SER A 217 5.89 5.95 15.66
CA SER A 217 6.04 4.81 16.56
C SER A 217 5.74 3.51 15.82
N TYR A 218 6.24 2.40 16.38
CA TYR A 218 5.95 1.04 15.88
C TYR A 218 4.46 0.68 15.96
N ARG A 219 3.66 1.44 16.71
CA ARG A 219 2.20 1.27 16.77
C ARG A 219 1.54 1.65 15.44
N TYR A 220 1.97 2.74 14.84
CA TYR A 220 1.33 3.34 13.65
C TYR A 220 2.09 3.10 12.35
N ASN A 221 3.34 2.65 12.41
CA ASN A 221 4.16 2.44 11.22
C ASN A 221 4.58 0.98 11.12
N TYR A 222 4.30 0.36 9.98
CA TYR A 222 4.83 -0.96 9.68
C TYR A 222 6.34 -0.89 9.55
N LYS A 223 7.04 -1.43 10.56
CA LYS A 223 8.51 -1.59 10.59
C LYS A 223 8.85 -3.09 10.72
N GLY A 224 8.15 -3.91 9.93
CA GLY A 224 8.23 -5.36 9.94
C GLY A 224 9.25 -5.92 8.94
N VAL A 225 8.97 -7.12 8.44
CA VAL A 225 9.71 -7.75 7.34
C VAL A 225 9.71 -6.85 6.09
N ASN A 226 10.84 -6.72 5.39
CA ASN A 226 10.91 -6.12 4.06
C ASN A 226 10.33 -7.10 3.04
N LEU A 227 9.01 -7.03 2.86
CA LEU A 227 8.24 -7.92 2.00
C LEU A 227 8.55 -7.71 0.52
N GLN A 228 9.13 -6.56 0.19
CA GLN A 228 9.56 -6.16 -1.15
C GLN A 228 11.05 -6.39 -1.38
N SER A 229 11.72 -7.18 -0.54
CA SER A 229 13.14 -7.45 -0.74
C SER A 229 13.39 -8.05 -2.13
N GLY A 230 14.31 -7.42 -2.87
CA GLY A 230 14.68 -7.77 -4.24
C GLY A 230 13.65 -7.41 -5.31
N ASP A 231 12.73 -6.48 -5.02
CA ASP A 231 11.94 -5.84 -6.07
C ASP A 231 12.85 -4.91 -6.87
N CYS A 232 13.26 -5.38 -8.04
CA CYS A 232 13.91 -4.57 -9.08
C CYS A 232 13.05 -4.50 -10.34
N TYR A 233 11.75 -4.79 -10.20
CA TYR A 233 10.81 -5.02 -11.29
C TYR A 233 9.67 -3.99 -11.31
N GLY A 234 9.53 -3.19 -10.25
CA GLY A 234 8.42 -2.26 -10.09
C GLY A 234 7.12 -2.97 -9.74
N VAL A 235 7.16 -4.05 -8.94
CA VAL A 235 5.96 -4.79 -8.53
C VAL A 235 5.33 -4.30 -7.22
N CYS A 236 5.83 -3.18 -6.69
CA CYS A 236 5.38 -2.52 -5.47
C CYS A 236 3.87 -2.28 -5.41
N PHE A 237 3.25 -1.93 -6.55
CA PHE A 237 1.80 -1.69 -6.68
C PHE A 237 0.92 -2.86 -6.18
N ALA A 238 1.40 -4.10 -6.28
CA ALA A 238 0.62 -5.28 -5.90
C ALA A 238 0.46 -5.43 -4.38
N PHE A 239 1.37 -4.85 -3.58
CA PHE A 239 1.37 -5.02 -2.13
C PHE A 239 0.20 -4.32 -1.44
N PRO A 240 -0.07 -3.02 -1.69
CA PRO A 240 -1.30 -2.37 -1.22
C PRO A 240 -2.57 -3.15 -1.56
N TYR A 241 -2.64 -3.77 -2.75
CA TYR A 241 -3.82 -4.53 -3.17
C TYR A 241 -4.03 -5.81 -2.35
N ILE A 242 -2.94 -6.51 -2.05
CA ILE A 242 -2.96 -7.68 -1.17
C ILE A 242 -3.35 -7.26 0.25
N ILE A 243 -2.74 -6.20 0.77
CA ILE A 243 -3.04 -5.68 2.11
C ILE A 243 -4.52 -5.29 2.21
N TYR A 244 -5.04 -4.58 1.21
CA TYR A 244 -6.45 -4.22 1.10
C TYR A 244 -7.37 -5.44 1.16
N TYR A 245 -7.08 -6.47 0.37
CA TYR A 245 -7.83 -7.72 0.35
C TYR A 245 -7.92 -8.37 1.74
N TYR A 246 -6.77 -8.52 2.41
CA TYR A 246 -6.73 -9.16 3.73
C TYR A 246 -7.33 -8.29 4.84
N ILE A 247 -7.26 -6.96 4.74
CA ILE A 247 -7.98 -6.05 5.63
C ILE A 247 -9.50 -6.26 5.48
N GLY A 248 -10.01 -6.28 4.25
CA GLY A 248 -11.42 -6.52 3.98
C GLY A 248 -11.95 -7.85 4.52
N LYS A 249 -11.09 -8.87 4.56
CA LYS A 249 -11.43 -10.20 5.09
C LYS A 249 -11.30 -10.31 6.62
N TYR A 250 -10.26 -9.72 7.21
CA TYR A 250 -9.81 -10.06 8.57
C TYR A 250 -9.63 -8.86 9.51
N LEU A 251 -9.97 -7.63 9.11
CA LEU A 251 -9.91 -6.48 10.01
C LEU A 251 -10.85 -6.66 11.22
N THR A 252 -12.11 -7.06 10.97
CA THR A 252 -13.13 -7.25 12.02
C THR A 252 -13.31 -8.71 12.45
N ARG A 253 -12.64 -9.66 11.77
CA ARG A 253 -12.84 -11.10 11.98
C ARG A 253 -11.52 -11.79 12.33
N PRO A 254 -11.53 -12.78 13.24
CA PRO A 254 -10.35 -13.59 13.50
C PRO A 254 -10.03 -14.46 12.27
N ARG A 255 -8.83 -15.05 12.29
CA ARG A 255 -8.33 -15.92 11.25
C ARG A 255 -7.73 -17.18 11.85
N TYR A 256 -7.79 -18.27 11.09
CA TYR A 256 -7.16 -19.53 11.43
C TYR A 256 -6.14 -19.91 10.35
N PHE A 257 -4.98 -20.42 10.77
CA PHE A 257 -4.02 -21.06 9.88
C PHE A 257 -3.86 -22.53 10.26
N MET A 258 -3.87 -23.41 9.27
CA MET A 258 -3.47 -24.80 9.45
C MET A 258 -1.94 -24.90 9.37
N ASN A 259 -1.33 -25.51 10.38
CA ASN A 259 0.10 -25.87 10.37
C ASN A 259 0.27 -27.32 10.84
N GLU A 260 0.71 -28.19 9.93
CA GLU A 260 0.93 -29.63 10.09
C GLU A 260 -0.29 -30.38 10.69
N ASP A 261 -0.59 -30.23 11.98
CA ASP A 261 -1.73 -30.86 12.67
C ASP A 261 -2.53 -29.91 13.58
N GLU A 262 -2.24 -28.61 13.58
CA GLU A 262 -2.85 -27.66 14.51
C GLU A 262 -3.45 -26.42 13.82
N ASN A 263 -4.56 -25.95 14.39
CA ASN A 263 -5.18 -24.67 14.02
C ASN A 263 -4.58 -23.53 14.85
N ILE A 264 -3.86 -22.63 14.18
CA ILE A 264 -3.32 -21.42 14.77
C ILE A 264 -4.39 -20.34 14.71
N TYR A 265 -4.96 -20.02 15.87
CA TYR A 265 -5.91 -18.90 16.02
C TYR A 265 -5.17 -17.57 16.02
N ILE A 266 -5.68 -16.62 15.23
CA ILE A 266 -5.24 -15.23 15.22
C ILE A 266 -6.44 -14.32 15.43
N GLU A 267 -6.28 -13.37 16.36
CA GLU A 267 -7.28 -12.33 16.63
C GLU A 267 -7.57 -11.47 15.39
N SER A 268 -8.69 -10.76 15.40
CA SER A 268 -9.02 -9.81 14.34
C SER A 268 -8.00 -8.66 14.26
N GLY A 269 -7.87 -8.07 13.07
CA GLY A 269 -6.98 -6.93 12.84
C GLY A 269 -7.20 -5.79 13.83
N ILE A 270 -8.45 -5.44 14.16
CA ILE A 270 -8.75 -4.38 15.14
C ILE A 270 -8.14 -4.67 16.51
N LYS A 271 -8.20 -5.93 16.99
CA LYS A 271 -7.58 -6.30 18.27
C LYS A 271 -6.07 -6.20 18.20
N LEU A 272 -5.47 -6.70 17.12
CA LEU A 272 -4.02 -6.62 16.90
C LEU A 272 -3.54 -5.17 16.83
N LEU A 273 -4.23 -4.31 16.09
CA LEU A 273 -3.92 -2.88 15.94
C LEU A 273 -4.05 -2.13 17.27
N LYS A 274 -5.11 -2.38 18.05
CA LYS A 274 -5.27 -1.81 19.39
C LYS A 274 -4.12 -2.19 20.33
N ASN A 275 -3.62 -3.42 20.20
CA ASN A 275 -2.49 -3.96 20.96
C ASN A 275 -1.11 -3.58 20.37
N GLY A 276 -1.04 -2.68 19.38
CA GLY A 276 0.23 -2.23 18.78
C GLY A 276 0.94 -3.30 17.95
N ARG A 277 0.21 -4.30 17.45
CA ARG A 277 0.74 -5.44 16.68
C ARG A 277 0.57 -5.26 15.17
N LEU A 278 0.73 -4.04 14.66
CA LEU A 278 0.64 -3.73 13.22
C LEU A 278 1.59 -4.60 12.39
N GLY A 279 2.86 -4.73 12.81
CA GLY A 279 3.85 -5.57 12.13
C GLY A 279 3.36 -7.01 11.91
N PHE A 280 2.89 -7.65 12.98
CA PHE A 280 2.38 -9.01 12.91
C PHE A 280 1.10 -9.11 12.05
N PHE A 281 0.21 -8.12 12.15
CA PHE A 281 -1.02 -8.09 11.36
C PHE A 281 -0.75 -7.99 9.86
N VAL A 282 0.24 -7.21 9.43
CA VAL A 282 0.64 -7.13 8.01
C VAL A 282 1.36 -8.41 7.59
N GLU A 283 2.33 -8.89 8.36
CA GLU A 283 3.12 -10.08 8.02
C GLU A 283 2.24 -11.34 7.82
N MET A 284 1.21 -11.54 8.64
CA MET A 284 0.29 -12.67 8.47
C MET A 284 -0.52 -12.61 7.16
N MET A 285 -0.71 -11.44 6.55
CA MET A 285 -1.41 -11.33 5.25
C MET A 285 -0.62 -12.05 4.15
N PHE A 286 0.70 -12.16 4.30
CA PHE A 286 1.58 -12.78 3.32
C PHE A 286 1.83 -14.28 3.57
N ALA A 287 1.29 -14.82 4.67
CA ALA A 287 1.51 -16.22 5.04
C ALA A 287 0.84 -17.23 4.10
N ASP A 288 -0.24 -16.87 3.40
CA ASP A 288 -0.90 -17.77 2.43
C ASP A 288 -0.09 -18.02 1.16
N PHE A 289 0.89 -17.16 0.85
CA PHE A 289 1.63 -17.25 -0.40
C PHE A 289 2.83 -18.19 -0.29
N SER A 290 3.24 -18.57 0.92
CA SER A 290 4.39 -19.45 1.13
C SER A 290 4.31 -20.20 2.46
N GLU A 291 4.18 -21.52 2.39
CA GLU A 291 4.24 -22.41 3.56
C GLU A 291 5.54 -22.24 4.36
N LYS A 292 6.68 -22.04 3.67
CA LYS A 292 7.96 -21.77 4.35
C LYS A 292 7.97 -20.45 5.10
N TYR A 293 7.34 -19.41 4.55
CA TYR A 293 7.16 -18.14 5.22
C TYR A 293 6.25 -18.31 6.46
N LYS A 294 5.09 -18.94 6.26
CA LYS A 294 4.10 -19.22 7.31
C LYS A 294 4.73 -19.97 8.49
N ASN A 295 5.45 -21.06 8.21
CA ASN A 295 6.07 -21.90 9.24
C ASN A 295 7.13 -21.13 10.03
N LYS A 296 7.86 -20.19 9.40
CA LYS A 296 8.83 -19.34 10.10
C LYS A 296 8.16 -18.27 10.95
N LEU A 297 7.08 -17.66 10.45
CA LEU A 297 6.33 -16.62 11.17
C LEU A 297 5.67 -17.19 12.44
N PHE A 298 5.12 -18.40 12.35
CA PHE A 298 4.36 -19.03 13.42
C PHE A 298 5.11 -20.15 14.17
N ASP A 299 6.44 -20.20 14.08
CA ASP A 299 7.25 -21.18 14.81
C ASP A 299 7.11 -20.97 16.33
N LYS A 300 6.41 -21.89 17.00
CA LYS A 300 6.13 -21.81 18.45
C LYS A 300 7.39 -21.92 19.31
N LYS A 301 8.51 -22.38 18.76
CA LYS A 301 9.77 -22.53 19.50
C LYS A 301 10.42 -21.18 19.81
N TYR A 302 9.98 -20.08 19.18
CA TYR A 302 10.61 -18.78 19.35
C TYR A 302 9.60 -17.66 19.56
N SER A 303 10.10 -16.55 20.13
CA SER A 303 9.33 -15.32 20.26
C SER A 303 8.96 -14.75 18.88
N TYR A 304 7.90 -13.93 18.82
CA TYR A 304 7.53 -13.22 17.59
C TYR A 304 8.69 -12.40 17.01
N ARG A 305 9.47 -11.72 17.86
CA ARG A 305 10.65 -10.95 17.41
C ARG A 305 11.64 -11.83 16.67
N THR A 306 11.96 -12.99 17.23
CA THR A 306 12.89 -13.96 16.63
C THR A 306 12.31 -14.57 15.34
N ASN A 307 11.03 -14.91 15.32
CA ASN A 307 10.36 -15.40 14.12
C ASN A 307 10.39 -14.37 13.00
N ARG A 308 10.09 -13.11 13.30
CA ARG A 308 10.19 -12.01 12.34
C ARG A 308 11.58 -11.89 11.72
N GLU A 309 12.64 -11.98 12.52
CA GLU A 309 14.03 -11.94 12.01
C GLU A 309 14.35 -13.15 11.10
N LYS A 310 13.82 -14.33 11.42
CA LYS A 310 13.96 -15.52 10.57
C LYS A 310 13.16 -15.41 9.27
N THR A 311 11.96 -14.85 9.34
CA THR A 311 11.10 -14.57 8.19
C THR A 311 11.75 -13.53 7.27
N GLU A 312 12.34 -12.47 7.84
CA GLU A 312 13.12 -11.47 7.09
C GLU A 312 14.25 -12.11 6.30
N LYS A 313 15.09 -12.92 6.97
CA LYS A 313 16.18 -13.64 6.30
C LYS A 313 15.67 -14.57 5.21
N PHE A 314 14.52 -15.20 5.41
CA PHE A 314 13.90 -16.02 4.38
C PHE A 314 13.47 -15.21 3.16
N VAL A 315 12.79 -14.08 3.37
CA VAL A 315 12.33 -13.20 2.28
C VAL A 315 13.53 -12.68 1.49
N ILE A 316 14.57 -12.15 2.16
CA ILE A 316 15.78 -11.66 1.49
C ILE A 316 16.46 -12.77 0.68
N ASN A 317 16.70 -13.94 1.29
CA ASN A 317 17.39 -15.05 0.63
C ASN A 317 16.58 -15.69 -0.51
N ASN A 318 15.27 -15.43 -0.57
CA ASN A 318 14.36 -15.99 -1.58
C ASN A 318 13.62 -14.90 -2.36
N ALA A 319 14.14 -13.67 -2.39
CA ALA A 319 13.49 -12.46 -2.87
C ALA A 319 12.65 -12.67 -4.15
N GLY A 320 13.28 -13.05 -5.26
CA GLY A 320 12.58 -13.24 -6.54
C GLY A 320 11.52 -14.34 -6.52
N HIS A 321 11.73 -15.42 -5.76
CA HIS A 321 10.73 -16.49 -5.60
C HIS A 321 9.56 -16.04 -4.73
N PHE A 322 9.84 -15.34 -3.63
CA PHE A 322 8.84 -14.80 -2.74
C PHE A 322 7.96 -13.76 -3.45
N LEU A 323 8.57 -12.77 -4.10
CA LEU A 323 7.84 -11.77 -4.90
C LEU A 323 6.93 -12.42 -5.93
N LYS A 324 7.44 -13.42 -6.66
CA LYS A 324 6.63 -14.14 -7.64
C LYS A 324 5.46 -14.88 -6.99
N SER A 325 5.68 -15.51 -5.83
CA SER A 325 4.63 -16.24 -5.11
C SER A 325 3.53 -15.32 -4.58
N VAL A 326 3.87 -14.06 -4.30
CA VAL A 326 2.95 -13.03 -3.79
C VAL A 326 2.19 -12.34 -4.93
N VAL A 327 2.91 -11.87 -5.95
CA VAL A 327 2.34 -11.05 -7.03
C VAL A 327 1.52 -11.91 -8.01
N SER A 328 2.01 -13.10 -8.37
CA SER A 328 1.35 -13.92 -9.41
C SER A 328 -0.09 -14.30 -9.07
N PRO A 329 -0.43 -14.76 -7.84
CA PRO A 329 -1.80 -15.07 -7.48
C PRO A 329 -2.69 -13.82 -7.45
N MET A 330 -2.19 -12.68 -6.95
CA MET A 330 -2.94 -11.43 -6.91
C MET A 330 -3.34 -10.98 -8.32
N ILE A 331 -2.38 -10.91 -9.24
CA ILE A 331 -2.65 -10.53 -10.64
C ILE A 331 -3.56 -11.55 -11.32
N SER A 332 -3.42 -12.84 -11.01
CA SER A 332 -4.29 -13.87 -11.56
C SER A 332 -5.73 -13.74 -11.07
N MET A 333 -5.92 -13.43 -9.78
CA MET A 333 -7.23 -13.15 -9.19
C MET A 333 -7.89 -11.94 -9.85
N MET A 334 -7.17 -10.82 -9.96
CA MET A 334 -7.68 -9.59 -10.56
C MET A 334 -8.08 -9.75 -12.04
N LEU A 335 -7.47 -10.70 -12.75
CA LEU A 335 -7.72 -10.96 -14.16
C LEU A 335 -8.67 -12.14 -14.43
N GLN A 336 -9.33 -12.68 -13.41
CA GLN A 336 -10.30 -13.75 -13.58
C GLN A 336 -11.46 -13.33 -14.50
N THR A 337 -11.96 -14.27 -15.31
CA THR A 337 -13.06 -14.04 -16.25
C THR A 337 -14.30 -13.44 -15.58
N LYS A 338 -14.62 -13.88 -14.35
CA LYS A 338 -15.75 -13.34 -13.59
C LYS A 338 -15.64 -11.83 -13.36
N ILE A 339 -14.44 -11.34 -13.01
CA ILE A 339 -14.19 -9.90 -12.81
C ILE A 339 -14.27 -9.16 -14.15
N LYS A 340 -13.70 -9.74 -15.21
CA LYS A 340 -13.77 -9.15 -16.56
C LYS A 340 -15.22 -8.99 -17.03
N ASN A 341 -16.06 -9.99 -16.81
CA ASN A 341 -17.46 -9.95 -17.18
C ASN A 341 -18.20 -8.81 -16.46
N ILE A 342 -17.92 -8.59 -15.17
CA ILE A 342 -18.53 -7.49 -14.39
C ILE A 342 -18.12 -6.12 -14.94
N LEU A 343 -16.90 -5.98 -15.47
CA LEU A 343 -16.39 -4.72 -16.03
C LEU A 343 -16.81 -4.46 -17.49
N SER A 344 -17.31 -5.48 -18.20
CA SER A 344 -17.74 -5.36 -19.60
C SER A 344 -19.23 -5.06 -19.76
N TYR A 345 -19.98 -5.08 -18.65
CA TYR A 345 -21.31 -4.49 -18.50
C TYR A 345 -21.14 -3.14 -17.83
#